data_AF-A0AAN8C5V8-F1
#
_entry.id   AF-A0AAN8C5V8-F1
#
_cell.length_a   1.000
_cell.length_b   1.000
_cell.length_c   1.000
_cell.angle_alpha   90.00
_cell.angle_beta   90.00
_cell.angle_gamma   90.00
#
_symmetry.space_group_name_H-M   'P 1'
#
loop_
_entity.id
_entity.type
_entity.pdbx_description
1 polymer ?
#
loop_
_entity_poly.entity_id
_entity_poly.type
_entity_poly.pdbx_seq_one_letter_code
_entity_poly.pdbx_strand_id
1 'polypeptide(L)'
;MDCVFPQGGVTLYGLKYNIAVGVLFINAWLSGKGHFFYRGQVEDSATAEISRSQVWQWIRHQTQLEDDSRVVSRRLVTDLSKEMVMELLLELGTGRHSDRDKRRILTAADMFLEVVLKRDFPEFITTYLNQDHTFLSSQNTGPVEAIGGEIPRPKL
;
A
#
# COMPACT_ATOMS: atom_id res chain seq x y z
N MET A 1 31.62 -16.49 14.21
CA MET A 1 30.18 -16.43 13.90
C MET A 1 30.09 -16.34 12.39
N ASP A 2 29.87 -17.47 11.73
CA ASP A 2 29.71 -17.50 10.28
C ASP A 2 28.29 -17.03 9.95
N CYS A 3 28.19 -15.78 9.49
CA CYS A 3 26.94 -15.24 8.95
C CYS A 3 26.70 -15.89 7.60
N VAL A 4 25.94 -17.00 7.59
CA VAL A 4 25.47 -17.63 6.36
C VAL A 4 24.40 -16.71 5.78
N PHE A 5 24.70 -16.07 4.65
CA PHE A 5 23.67 -15.41 3.87
C PHE A 5 22.70 -16.47 3.33
N PRO A 6 21.38 -16.27 3.45
CA PRO A 6 20.41 -17.22 2.91
C PRO A 6 20.64 -17.38 1.41
N GLN A 7 20.82 -18.62 0.96
CA GLN A 7 20.83 -18.96 -0.45
C GLN A 7 19.38 -19.12 -0.91
N GLY A 8 18.88 -18.11 -1.60
CA GLY A 8 17.59 -18.10 -2.28
C GLY A 8 17.50 -16.86 -3.14
N GLY A 9 16.78 -16.93 -4.27
CA GLY A 9 16.57 -15.78 -5.12
C GLY A 9 15.11 -15.34 -5.18
N VAL A 10 14.85 -14.51 -6.18
CA VAL A 10 13.57 -13.82 -6.33
C VAL A 10 12.71 -14.59 -7.30
N THR A 11 11.54 -15.04 -6.88
CA THR A 11 10.56 -15.67 -7.76
C THR A 11 9.44 -14.70 -8.12
N LEU A 12 8.76 -14.91 -9.23
CA LEU A 12 7.58 -14.14 -9.60
C LEU A 12 6.50 -14.23 -8.53
N TYR A 13 6.35 -15.41 -7.92
CA TYR A 13 5.45 -15.62 -6.79
C TYR A 13 5.83 -14.72 -5.60
N GLY A 14 7.10 -14.71 -5.20
CA GLY A 14 7.58 -13.89 -4.08
C GLY A 14 7.39 -12.39 -4.35
N LEU A 15 7.64 -11.96 -5.59
CA LEU A 15 7.36 -10.59 -6.01
C LEU A 15 5.87 -10.23 -5.89
N LYS A 16 4.98 -11.08 -6.42
CA LYS A 16 3.53 -10.89 -6.30
C LYS A 16 3.08 -10.91 -4.83
N TYR A 17 3.67 -11.77 -4.01
CA TYR A 17 3.36 -11.84 -2.58
C TYR A 17 3.69 -10.53 -1.87
N ASN A 18 4.91 -10.01 -2.07
CA ASN A 18 5.36 -8.78 -1.42
C ASN A 18 4.54 -7.56 -1.84
N ILE A 19 4.16 -7.48 -3.13
CA ILE A 19 3.24 -6.44 -3.62
C ILE A 19 1.90 -6.53 -2.87
N ALA A 20 1.34 -7.73 -2.71
CA ALA A 20 0.05 -7.92 -2.07
C ALA A 20 0.06 -7.53 -0.60
N VAL A 21 1.06 -7.99 0.14
CA VAL A 21 1.25 -7.64 1.55
C VAL A 21 1.34 -6.11 1.71
N GLY A 22 2.13 -5.44 0.87
CA GLY A 22 2.26 -3.97 0.93
C GLY A 22 0.95 -3.24 0.67
N VAL A 23 0.24 -3.58 -0.41
CA VAL A 23 -1.04 -2.94 -0.78
C VAL A 23 -2.12 -3.23 0.27
N LEU A 24 -2.26 -4.47 0.71
CA LEU A 24 -3.28 -4.87 1.68
C LEU A 24 -3.03 -4.27 3.06
N PHE A 25 -1.76 -4.14 3.48
CA PHE A 25 -1.42 -3.42 4.70
C PHE A 25 -1.85 -1.95 4.63
N ILE A 26 -1.53 -1.24 3.55
CA ILE A 26 -1.96 0.18 3.40
C ILE A 26 -3.48 0.28 3.41
N ASN A 27 -4.20 -0.62 2.74
CA ASN A 27 -5.66 -0.66 2.77
C ASN A 27 -6.21 -0.92 4.19
N ALA A 28 -5.60 -1.83 4.96
CA ALA A 28 -5.97 -2.10 6.35
C ALA A 28 -5.69 -0.89 7.24
N TRP A 29 -4.54 -0.24 7.07
CA TRP A 29 -4.13 0.96 7.78
C TRP A 29 -5.10 2.13 7.51
N LEU A 30 -5.47 2.37 6.26
CA LEU A 30 -6.51 3.33 5.86
C LEU A 30 -7.90 3.01 6.43
N SER A 31 -8.10 1.78 6.91
CA SER A 31 -9.32 1.35 7.60
C SER A 31 -9.21 1.42 9.12
N GLY A 32 -8.10 1.93 9.66
CA GLY A 32 -7.82 1.98 11.10
C GLY A 32 -7.40 0.64 11.71
N LYS A 33 -6.90 -0.31 10.91
CA LYS A 33 -6.42 -1.63 11.37
C LYS A 33 -4.91 -1.75 11.20
N GLY A 34 -4.23 -2.24 12.23
CA GLY A 34 -2.77 -2.51 12.20
C GLY A 34 -2.38 -3.92 11.72
N HIS A 35 -3.36 -4.76 11.38
CA HIS A 35 -3.16 -6.12 10.88
C HIS A 35 -4.17 -6.44 9.78
N PHE A 36 -3.89 -7.47 8.99
CA PHE A 36 -4.76 -7.97 7.94
C PHE A 36 -4.59 -9.47 7.74
N PHE A 37 -5.51 -10.07 7.00
CA PHE A 37 -5.43 -11.48 6.63
C PHE A 37 -5.00 -11.59 5.18
N TYR A 38 -4.01 -12.43 4.91
CA TYR A 38 -3.60 -12.77 3.56
C TYR A 38 -3.15 -14.22 3.50
N ARG A 39 -3.69 -14.99 2.56
CA ARG A 39 -3.38 -16.43 2.35
C ARG A 39 -3.43 -17.29 3.61
N GLY A 40 -4.40 -17.03 4.47
CA GLY A 40 -4.62 -17.77 5.72
C GLY A 40 -3.71 -17.36 6.89
N GLN A 41 -2.84 -16.38 6.70
CA GLN A 41 -1.98 -15.82 7.74
C GLN A 41 -2.48 -14.44 8.20
N VAL A 42 -2.18 -14.10 9.45
CA VAL A 42 -2.31 -12.73 9.97
C VAL A 42 -1.00 -12.02 9.71
N GLU A 43 -1.08 -10.91 8.99
CA GLU A 43 0.06 -10.08 8.63
C GLU A 43 -0.03 -8.72 9.34
N ASP A 44 1.12 -8.10 9.56
CA ASP A 44 1.26 -6.84 10.28
C ASP A 44 2.14 -5.83 9.54
N SER A 45 2.47 -4.74 10.22
CA SER A 45 3.36 -3.72 9.67
C SER A 45 4.77 -4.23 9.41
N ALA A 46 5.31 -5.14 10.22
CA ALA A 46 6.67 -5.65 10.04
C ALA A 46 6.78 -6.48 8.75
N THR A 47 5.77 -7.31 8.45
CA THR A 47 5.73 -8.03 7.16
C THR A 47 5.65 -7.05 5.99
N ALA A 48 4.83 -6.00 6.11
CA ALA A 48 4.72 -4.96 5.07
C ALA A 48 6.04 -4.22 4.86
N GLU A 49 6.76 -3.89 5.93
CA GLU A 49 8.06 -3.22 5.90
C GLU A 49 9.11 -4.04 5.14
N ILE A 50 9.23 -5.33 5.47
CA ILE A 50 10.15 -6.23 4.77
C ILE A 50 9.74 -6.37 3.29
N SER A 51 8.45 -6.54 3.02
CA SER A 51 7.91 -6.73 1.67
C SER A 51 8.21 -5.54 0.76
N ARG A 52 7.91 -4.31 1.21
CA ARG A 52 8.18 -3.10 0.41
C ARG A 52 9.68 -2.86 0.20
N SER A 53 10.49 -3.21 1.20
CA SER A 53 11.95 -3.03 1.15
C SER A 53 12.58 -3.97 0.13
N GLN A 54 12.13 -5.23 0.10
CA GLN A 54 12.57 -6.19 -0.90
C GLN A 54 12.18 -5.75 -2.32
N VAL A 55 10.93 -5.32 -2.54
CA VAL A 55 10.49 -4.83 -3.86
C VAL A 55 11.33 -3.63 -4.31
N TRP A 56 11.55 -2.65 -3.43
CA TRP A 56 12.39 -1.49 -3.75
C TRP A 56 13.84 -1.89 -4.07
N GLN A 57 14.44 -2.78 -3.29
CA GLN A 57 15.79 -3.29 -3.53
C GLN A 57 15.88 -4.03 -4.87
N TRP A 58 14.93 -4.91 -5.18
CA TRP A 58 14.93 -5.67 -6.43
C TRP A 58 14.80 -4.78 -7.67
N ILE A 59 13.97 -3.73 -7.60
CA ILE A 59 13.89 -2.70 -8.64
C ILE A 59 15.24 -2.00 -8.81
N ARG A 60 15.86 -1.58 -7.70
CA ARG A 60 17.11 -0.79 -7.71
C ARG A 60 18.30 -1.60 -8.21
N HIS A 61 18.37 -2.87 -7.83
CA HIS A 61 19.47 -3.77 -8.19
C HIS A 61 19.19 -4.55 -9.48
N GLN A 62 18.07 -4.29 -10.15
CA GLN A 62 17.68 -4.95 -11.40
C GLN A 62 17.74 -6.48 -11.25
N THR A 63 17.24 -6.99 -10.12
CA THR A 63 17.31 -8.41 -9.79
C THR A 63 16.54 -9.23 -10.82
N GLN A 64 17.11 -10.34 -11.28
CA GLN A 64 16.45 -11.26 -12.19
C GLN A 64 15.56 -12.22 -11.41
N LEU A 65 14.37 -12.50 -11.94
CA LEU A 65 13.49 -13.55 -11.44
C LEU A 65 14.07 -14.91 -11.81
N GLU A 66 14.17 -15.81 -10.83
CA GLU A 66 14.73 -17.16 -11.02
C GLU A 66 13.87 -18.03 -11.93
N ASP A 67 12.55 -17.88 -11.84
CA ASP A 67 11.54 -18.69 -12.51
C ASP A 67 11.12 -18.16 -13.90
N ASP A 68 11.52 -16.93 -14.22
CA ASP A 68 11.02 -16.21 -15.41
C ASP A 68 12.15 -15.50 -16.19
N SER A 69 13.36 -15.37 -15.62
CA SER A 69 14.49 -14.61 -16.16
C SER A 69 14.23 -13.11 -16.40
N ARG A 70 12.99 -12.63 -16.27
CA ARG A 70 12.64 -11.20 -16.33
C ARG A 70 13.33 -10.44 -15.20
N VAL A 71 13.77 -9.22 -15.50
CA VAL A 71 14.30 -8.28 -14.51
C VAL A 71 13.15 -7.59 -13.77
N VAL A 72 13.25 -7.53 -12.44
CA VAL A 72 12.35 -6.72 -11.61
C VAL A 72 12.57 -5.25 -11.94
N SER A 73 11.61 -4.67 -12.67
CA SER A 73 11.64 -3.30 -13.14
C SER A 73 10.45 -2.51 -12.60
N ARG A 74 10.55 -1.18 -12.62
CA ARG A 74 9.43 -0.28 -12.28
C ARG A 74 8.16 -0.62 -13.06
N ARG A 75 8.31 -0.93 -14.35
CA ARG A 75 7.21 -1.33 -15.23
C ARG A 75 6.59 -2.65 -14.78
N LEU A 76 7.41 -3.68 -14.56
CA LEU A 76 6.92 -4.98 -14.12
C LEU A 76 6.14 -4.87 -12.81
N VAL A 77 6.68 -4.15 -11.81
CA VAL A 77 6.00 -3.97 -10.53
C VAL A 77 4.69 -3.20 -10.67
N THR A 78 4.65 -2.18 -11.53
CA THR A 78 3.42 -1.43 -11.83
C THR A 78 2.36 -2.32 -12.48
N ASP A 79 2.76 -3.13 -13.47
CA ASP A 79 1.84 -4.02 -14.20
C ASP A 79 1.29 -5.11 -13.27
N LEU A 80 2.15 -5.75 -12.46
CA LEU A 80 1.74 -6.75 -11.47
C LEU A 80 0.83 -6.16 -10.38
N SER A 81 1.08 -4.92 -9.95
CA SER A 81 0.22 -4.24 -8.98
C SER A 81 -1.17 -3.99 -9.57
N LYS A 82 -1.27 -3.60 -10.85
CA LYS A 82 -2.56 -3.43 -11.53
C LYS A 82 -3.32 -4.74 -11.67
N GLU A 83 -2.65 -5.81 -12.11
CA GLU A 83 -3.24 -7.16 -12.22
C GLU A 83 -3.88 -7.57 -10.89
N MET A 84 -3.11 -7.49 -9.80
CA MET A 84 -3.58 -7.82 -8.46
C MET A 84 -4.76 -6.96 -8.00
N VAL A 85 -4.72 -5.65 -8.22
CA VAL A 85 -5.83 -4.77 -7.83
C VAL A 85 -7.09 -5.12 -8.62
N MET A 86 -6.97 -5.48 -9.90
CA MET A 86 -8.12 -5.93 -10.69
C MET A 86 -8.69 -7.24 -10.14
N GLU A 87 -7.84 -8.20 -9.77
CA GLU A 87 -8.26 -9.46 -9.11
C GLU A 87 -9.02 -9.16 -7.81
N LEU A 88 -8.47 -8.32 -6.93
CA LEU A 88 -9.12 -7.92 -5.68
C LEU A 88 -10.44 -7.18 -5.92
N LEU A 89 -10.52 -6.28 -6.90
CA LEU A 89 -11.75 -5.56 -7.22
C LEU A 89 -12.84 -6.50 -7.77
N LEU A 90 -12.46 -7.53 -8.52
CA LEU A 90 -13.38 -8.56 -8.98
C LEU A 90 -13.94 -9.35 -7.80
N GLU A 91 -13.09 -9.80 -6.89
CA GLU A 91 -13.51 -10.48 -5.65
C GLU A 91 -14.46 -9.60 -4.82
N LEU A 92 -14.11 -8.32 -4.61
CA LEU A 92 -14.95 -7.37 -3.89
C LEU A 92 -16.29 -7.10 -4.61
N GLY A 93 -16.33 -7.18 -5.94
CA GLY A 93 -17.55 -7.03 -6.75
C GLY A 93 -18.55 -8.17 -6.58
N THR A 94 -18.09 -9.36 -6.18
CA THR A 94 -18.95 -10.51 -5.91
C THR A 94 -19.57 -10.49 -4.50
N GLY A 95 -19.06 -9.66 -3.60
CA GLY A 95 -19.48 -9.54 -2.21
C GLY A 95 -20.31 -8.28 -1.89
N ARG A 96 -20.69 -8.13 -0.61
CA ARG A 96 -21.33 -6.90 -0.08
C ARG A 96 -20.28 -5.85 0.29
N HIS A 97 -19.50 -5.40 -0.68
CA HIS A 97 -18.51 -4.35 -0.48
C HIS A 97 -19.00 -3.01 -1.02
N SER A 98 -18.67 -1.93 -0.30
CA SER A 98 -19.07 -0.59 -0.70
C SER A 98 -18.13 -0.02 -1.77
N ASP A 99 -18.58 0.97 -2.54
CA ASP A 99 -17.69 1.69 -3.47
C ASP A 99 -16.53 2.40 -2.74
N ARG A 100 -16.69 2.66 -1.43
CA ARG A 100 -15.62 3.17 -0.58
C ARG A 100 -14.50 2.14 -0.44
N ASP A 101 -14.82 0.86 -0.28
CA ASP A 101 -13.82 -0.21 -0.17
C ASP A 101 -13.01 -0.34 -1.47
N LYS A 102 -13.69 -0.25 -2.63
CA LYS A 102 -13.05 -0.26 -3.95
C LYS A 102 -12.12 0.93 -4.17
N ARG A 103 -12.54 2.14 -3.77
CA ARG A 103 -11.67 3.33 -3.84
C ARG A 103 -10.47 3.24 -2.91
N ARG A 104 -10.64 2.67 -1.73
CA ARG A 104 -9.56 2.51 -0.75
C ARG A 104 -8.48 1.54 -1.25
N ILE A 105 -8.85 0.42 -1.88
CA ILE A 105 -7.84 -0.51 -2.42
C ILE A 105 -7.06 0.11 -3.59
N LEU A 106 -7.73 0.89 -4.46
CA LEU A 106 -7.06 1.66 -5.51
C LEU A 106 -6.06 2.67 -4.93
N THR A 107 -6.50 3.45 -3.94
CA THR A 107 -5.65 4.42 -3.24
C THR A 107 -4.44 3.73 -2.59
N ALA A 108 -4.67 2.58 -1.94
CA ALA A 108 -3.61 1.81 -1.31
C ALA A 108 -2.54 1.33 -2.31
N ALA A 109 -2.97 0.93 -3.51
CA ALA A 109 -2.05 0.53 -4.57
C ALA A 109 -1.22 1.69 -5.11
N ASP A 110 -1.84 2.86 -5.30
CA ASP A 110 -1.13 4.06 -5.73
C ASP A 110 -0.08 4.50 -4.70
N MET A 111 -0.45 4.52 -3.41
CA MET A 111 0.48 4.82 -2.31
C MET A 111 1.61 3.78 -2.22
N PHE A 112 1.31 2.50 -2.38
CA PHE A 112 2.34 1.46 -2.39
C PHE A 112 3.35 1.69 -3.53
N LEU A 113 2.86 1.95 -4.74
CA LEU A 113 3.70 2.25 -5.90
C LEU A 113 4.55 3.49 -5.67
N GLU A 114 3.99 4.56 -5.10
CA GLU A 114 4.76 5.76 -4.76
C GLU A 114 5.95 5.42 -3.84
N VAL A 115 5.72 4.62 -2.80
CA VAL A 115 6.76 4.23 -1.83
C VAL A 115 7.85 3.39 -2.48
N VAL A 116 7.50 2.33 -3.21
CA VAL A 116 8.50 1.39 -3.78
C VAL A 116 9.20 1.94 -5.02
N LEU A 117 8.65 2.97 -5.65
CA LEU A 117 9.26 3.64 -6.80
C LEU A 117 10.05 4.90 -6.44
N LYS A 118 9.99 5.38 -5.18
CA LYS A 118 10.78 6.53 -4.75
C LYS A 118 12.28 6.30 -4.87
N ARG A 119 13.01 7.35 -5.25
CA ARG A 119 14.49 7.33 -5.29
C ARG A 119 15.06 7.19 -3.89
N ASP A 120 14.54 8.00 -2.97
CA ASP A 120 14.89 8.01 -1.55
C ASP A 120 13.84 7.19 -0.81
N PHE A 121 14.25 6.00 -0.35
CA PHE A 121 13.35 5.06 0.28
C PHE A 121 12.88 5.58 1.64
N PRO A 122 11.56 5.69 1.88
CA PRO A 122 11.06 6.12 3.19
C PRO A 122 11.53 5.18 4.30
N GLU A 123 11.94 5.74 5.43
CA GLU A 123 12.45 4.95 6.56
C GLU A 123 11.41 3.97 7.09
N PHE A 124 10.18 4.46 7.33
CA PHE A 124 9.05 3.66 7.81
C PHE A 124 7.78 3.94 7.00
N ILE A 125 7.05 2.87 6.65
CA ILE A 125 5.77 2.98 5.95
C ILE A 125 4.73 3.68 6.81
N THR A 126 4.72 3.43 8.13
CA THR A 126 3.73 4.01 9.04
C THR A 126 3.89 5.51 9.20
N THR A 127 5.13 6.01 9.26
CA THR A 127 5.43 7.44 9.26
C THR A 127 4.94 8.11 7.97
N TYR A 128 5.24 7.49 6.82
CA TYR A 128 4.78 7.94 5.51
C TYR A 128 3.25 8.01 5.44
N LEU A 129 2.57 6.94 5.85
CA LEU A 129 1.11 6.89 5.87
C LEU A 129 0.52 7.95 6.81
N ASN A 130 1.06 8.14 8.02
CA ASN A 130 0.54 9.17 8.94
C ASN A 130 0.67 10.59 8.41
N GLN A 131 1.81 10.92 7.77
CA GLN A 131 2.04 12.24 7.21
C GLN A 131 1.11 12.50 6.00
N ASP A 132 0.93 11.51 5.13
CA ASP A 132 0.12 11.65 3.91
C ASP A 132 -1.38 11.41 4.13
N HIS A 133 -1.78 10.71 5.20
CA HIS A 133 -3.18 10.65 5.66
C HIS A 133 -3.71 12.03 6.07
N THR A 134 -2.83 12.93 6.51
CA THR A 134 -3.19 14.34 6.76
C THR A 134 -3.57 15.03 5.44
N PHE A 135 -2.97 14.65 4.31
CA PHE A 135 -3.33 15.13 2.98
C PHE A 135 -4.62 14.50 2.43
N LEU A 136 -4.86 13.21 2.64
CA LEU A 136 -6.11 12.57 2.20
C LEU A 136 -7.33 13.00 3.03
N SER A 137 -7.16 13.30 4.32
CA SER A 137 -8.25 13.84 5.17
C SER A 137 -8.59 15.29 4.83
N SER A 138 -7.61 16.10 4.42
CA SER A 138 -7.85 17.48 3.98
C SER A 138 -8.51 17.58 2.60
N GLN A 139 -8.38 16.57 1.74
CA GLN A 139 -9.09 16.49 0.45
C GLN A 139 -10.51 15.91 0.58
N ASN A 140 -10.91 15.44 1.77
CA ASN A 140 -12.24 14.90 2.03
C ASN A 140 -13.21 15.92 2.64
N THR A 141 -12.89 17.21 2.57
CA THR A 141 -13.85 18.28 2.89
C THR A 141 -14.85 18.42 1.76
N GLY A 142 -15.92 17.61 1.82
CA GLY A 142 -17.21 18.02 1.25
C GLY A 142 -17.64 19.37 1.85
N PRO A 143 -18.54 20.11 1.19
CA PRO A 143 -18.87 21.47 1.60
C PRO A 143 -19.31 21.47 3.05
N VAL A 144 -18.60 22.23 3.88
CA VAL A 144 -19.06 22.58 5.22
C VAL A 144 -20.36 23.36 5.00
N GLU A 145 -21.50 22.73 5.29
CA GLU A 145 -22.75 23.47 5.43
C GLU A 145 -22.50 24.54 6.50
N ALA A 146 -22.45 25.78 6.04
CA ALA A 146 -22.40 26.95 6.89
C ALA A 146 -23.71 26.98 7.69
N ILE A 147 -23.69 26.40 8.88
CA ILE A 147 -24.66 26.68 9.93
C ILE A 147 -24.48 28.14 10.33
N GLY A 148 -25.22 29.02 9.64
CA GLY A 148 -25.43 30.40 10.02
C GLY A 148 -26.15 30.47 11.35
N GLY A 149 -25.39 30.55 12.44
CA GLY A 149 -25.86 30.95 13.76
C GLY A 149 -25.46 32.39 14.01
N GLU A 150 -26.43 33.30 14.10
CA GLU A 150 -26.25 34.68 14.51
C GLU A 150 -25.54 34.76 15.87
N ILE A 151 -24.41 35.49 15.91
CA ILE A 151 -23.77 35.91 17.15
C ILE A 151 -24.41 37.25 17.55
N PRO A 152 -25.12 37.37 18.69
CA PRO A 152 -25.66 38.66 19.11
C PRO A 152 -24.52 39.57 19.58
N ARG A 153 -24.43 40.78 18.99
CA ARG A 153 -23.48 41.81 19.42
C ARG A 153 -23.81 42.29 20.84
N PRO A 154 -22.80 42.55 21.69
CA PRO A 154 -23.04 43.16 22.99
C PRO A 154 -23.47 44.63 22.80
N LYS A 155 -24.54 45.03 23.50
CA LYS A 155 -24.96 46.43 23.60
C LYS A 155 -23.99 47.15 24.53
N LEU A 156 -23.47 48.31 24.10
CA LEU A 156 -23.07 49.37 25.05
C LEU A 156 -24.33 49.97 25.67
#